data_AF-A0A5E6MG88-F1
#
_entry.id   AF-A0A5E6MG88-F1
#
_cell.length_a   1.000
_cell.length_b   1.000
_cell.length_c   1.000
_cell.angle_alpha   90.00
_cell.angle_beta   90.00
_cell.angle_gamma   90.00
#
_symmetry.space_group_name_H-M   'P 1'
#
loop_
_entity.id
_entity.type
_entity.pdbx_description
1 polymer ?
#
loop_
_entity_poly.entity_id
_entity_poly.type
_entity_poly.pdbx_seq_one_letter_code
_entity_poly.pdbx_strand_id
1 'polypeptide(L)'
;GGRLAPPALTNAERVAALLLEAKRFENEGDRKLARAALSEAEELDPQNPTVLEEEGELAAQQNNISLATEYWSRIVSLGPSAGAFYQRARNHLEEAARSEGTDSSETAFRHRAKTPLQLVGTERTSGNGGSPFGQELIFRFRIAADPRTKISLGQISYQFYAYDQIDAGIIVPTNARMTVGFESAFPRWGANHVEVLRVTYRLDHPVPHQRFYGYVFRLFYSGLLQDQRADPPELLLRLPSSKGK
;
A
#
# COMPACT_ATOMS: atom_id res chain seq x y z
N GLY A 1 -14.21 -46.91 36.68
CA GLY A 1 -13.62 -45.58 36.46
C GLY A 1 -13.48 -45.34 34.98
N GLY A 2 -14.36 -44.53 34.39
CA GLY A 2 -14.27 -44.17 32.97
C GLY A 2 -13.16 -43.14 32.77
N ARG A 3 -12.16 -43.47 31.96
CA ARG A 3 -11.20 -42.49 31.46
C ARG A 3 -11.96 -41.55 30.52
N LEU A 4 -12.22 -40.33 30.98
CA LEU A 4 -12.64 -39.23 30.10
C LEU A 4 -11.50 -39.00 29.09
N ALA A 5 -11.81 -39.13 27.80
CA ALA A 5 -10.91 -38.68 26.75
C ALA A 5 -10.67 -37.17 26.95
N PRO A 6 -9.43 -36.67 26.78
CA PRO A 6 -9.18 -35.24 26.87
C PRO A 6 -10.07 -34.49 25.86
N PRO A 7 -10.56 -33.27 26.19
CA PRO A 7 -11.35 -32.49 25.26
C PRO A 7 -10.57 -32.26 23.97
N ALA A 8 -11.23 -32.42 22.82
CA ALA A 8 -10.62 -32.11 21.54
C ALA A 8 -10.24 -30.63 21.49
N LEU A 9 -9.01 -30.34 21.09
CA LEU A 9 -8.51 -28.96 20.94
C LEU A 9 -9.44 -28.16 20.01
N THR A 10 -9.72 -26.92 20.38
CA THR A 10 -10.38 -25.93 19.54
C THR A 10 -9.52 -25.54 18.35
N ASN A 11 -10.11 -24.96 17.29
CA ASN A 11 -9.34 -24.50 16.13
C ASN A 11 -8.26 -23.49 16.54
N ALA A 12 -8.55 -22.57 17.48
CA ALA A 12 -7.56 -21.61 17.97
C ALA A 12 -6.37 -22.29 18.67
N GLU A 13 -6.61 -23.31 19.48
CA GLU A 13 -5.54 -24.08 20.13
C GLU A 13 -4.73 -24.91 19.14
N ARG A 14 -5.38 -25.44 18.09
CA ARG A 14 -4.69 -26.16 17.00
C ARG A 14 -3.81 -25.22 16.18
N VAL A 15 -4.32 -24.04 15.81
CA VAL A 15 -3.55 -23.00 15.12
C VAL A 15 -2.32 -22.60 15.95
N ALA A 16 -2.50 -22.38 17.26
CA ALA A 16 -1.38 -22.07 18.14
C ALA A 16 -0.33 -23.19 18.20
N ALA A 17 -0.76 -24.45 18.23
CA ALA A 17 0.15 -25.60 18.18
C ALA A 17 0.92 -25.67 16.85
N LEU A 18 0.24 -25.49 15.72
CA LEU A 18 0.84 -25.50 14.39
C LEU A 18 1.82 -24.34 14.19
N LEU A 19 1.54 -23.16 14.73
CA LEU A 19 2.48 -22.03 14.73
C LEU A 19 3.77 -22.34 15.51
N LEU A 20 3.66 -23.02 16.67
CA LEU A 20 4.83 -23.47 17.42
C LEU A 20 5.64 -24.52 16.66
N GLU A 21 4.97 -25.45 15.98
CA GLU A 21 5.63 -26.46 15.14
C GLU A 21 6.32 -25.82 13.94
N ALA A 22 5.66 -24.90 13.25
CA ALA A 22 6.24 -24.14 12.15
C ALA A 22 7.54 -23.47 12.60
N LYS A 23 7.52 -22.77 13.74
CA LYS A 23 8.72 -22.11 14.26
C LYS A 23 9.85 -23.08 14.62
N ARG A 24 9.51 -24.24 15.18
CA ARG A 24 10.49 -25.29 15.44
C ARG A 24 11.16 -25.76 14.14
N PHE A 25 10.35 -26.07 13.12
CA PHE A 25 10.87 -26.51 11.83
C PHE A 25 11.70 -25.44 11.12
N GLU A 26 11.35 -24.15 11.25
CA GLU A 26 12.18 -23.06 10.74
C GLU A 26 13.55 -23.01 11.41
N ASN A 27 13.61 -23.14 12.75
CA ASN A 27 14.86 -23.15 13.50
C ASN A 27 15.74 -24.36 13.16
N GLU A 28 15.13 -25.48 12.77
CA GLU A 28 15.80 -26.70 12.31
C GLU A 28 16.23 -26.62 10.82
N GLY A 29 15.75 -25.61 10.09
CA GLY A 29 15.99 -25.44 8.66
C GLY A 29 15.06 -26.28 7.77
N ASP A 30 14.10 -27.01 8.36
CA ASP A 30 13.12 -27.87 7.70
C ASP A 30 11.95 -27.07 7.11
N ARG A 31 12.26 -26.19 6.16
CA ARG A 31 11.31 -25.26 5.52
C ARG A 31 10.09 -25.93 4.88
N LYS A 32 10.19 -27.21 4.49
CA LYS A 32 9.04 -27.96 3.95
C LYS A 32 8.02 -28.28 5.05
N LEU A 33 8.49 -28.67 6.22
CA LEU A 33 7.64 -28.99 7.37
C LEU A 33 7.07 -27.70 7.99
N ALA A 34 7.87 -26.63 8.04
CA ALA A 34 7.38 -25.31 8.45
C ALA A 34 6.18 -24.86 7.60
N ARG A 35 6.30 -24.96 6.27
CA ARG A 35 5.19 -24.62 5.37
C ARG A 35 3.98 -25.52 5.50
N ALA A 36 4.19 -26.82 5.71
CA ALA A 36 3.06 -27.74 5.92
C ALA A 36 2.27 -27.35 7.17
N ALA A 37 2.96 -27.03 8.27
CA ALA A 37 2.33 -26.61 9.51
C ALA A 37 1.61 -25.24 9.36
N LEU A 38 2.22 -24.27 8.67
CA LEU A 38 1.57 -22.98 8.41
C LEU A 38 0.35 -23.11 7.49
N SER A 39 0.42 -23.93 6.44
CA SER A 39 -0.71 -24.20 5.54
C SER A 39 -1.88 -24.83 6.30
N GLU A 40 -1.63 -25.79 7.19
CA GLU A 40 -2.68 -26.38 8.02
C GLU A 40 -3.26 -25.36 9.02
N ALA A 41 -2.42 -24.48 9.57
CA ALA A 41 -2.88 -23.40 10.44
C ALA A 41 -3.76 -22.40 9.67
N GLU A 42 -3.41 -22.09 8.43
CA GLU A 42 -4.16 -21.20 7.55
C GLU A 42 -5.52 -21.79 7.17
N GLU A 43 -5.59 -23.10 6.92
CA GLU A 43 -6.87 -23.79 6.66
C GLU A 43 -7.83 -23.71 7.86
N LEU A 44 -7.29 -23.72 9.10
CA LEU A 44 -8.08 -23.65 10.32
C LEU A 44 -8.54 -22.23 10.67
N ASP A 45 -7.72 -21.21 10.38
CA ASP A 45 -8.03 -19.80 10.60
C ASP A 45 -7.38 -18.91 9.50
N PRO A 46 -8.07 -18.70 8.36
CA PRO A 46 -7.51 -17.97 7.21
C PRO A 46 -7.24 -16.48 7.45
N GLN A 47 -7.73 -15.93 8.57
CA GLN A 47 -7.58 -14.52 8.93
C GLN A 47 -6.69 -14.33 10.16
N ASN A 48 -6.02 -15.39 10.64
CA ASN A 48 -5.10 -15.28 11.77
C ASN A 48 -3.91 -14.39 11.40
N PRO A 49 -3.72 -13.21 12.02
CA PRO A 49 -2.64 -12.32 11.63
C PRO A 49 -1.25 -12.90 11.86
N THR A 50 -1.10 -13.84 12.80
CA THR A 50 0.18 -14.51 13.08
C THR A 50 0.53 -15.51 11.97
N VAL A 51 -0.45 -16.31 11.52
CA VAL A 51 -0.24 -17.27 10.42
C VAL A 51 0.12 -16.53 9.13
N LEU A 52 -0.62 -15.46 8.81
CA LEU A 52 -0.35 -14.65 7.63
C LEU A 52 1.04 -14.01 7.67
N GLU A 53 1.50 -13.57 8.85
CA GLU A 53 2.83 -12.99 9.01
C GLU A 53 3.94 -14.02 8.77
N GLU A 54 3.84 -15.19 9.40
CA GLU A 54 4.85 -16.25 9.24
C GLU A 54 4.90 -16.77 7.79
N GLU A 55 3.75 -16.90 7.11
CA GLU A 55 3.73 -17.23 5.66
C GLU A 55 4.37 -16.13 4.79
N GLY A 56 4.10 -14.85 5.12
CA GLY A 56 4.71 -13.72 4.43
C GLY A 56 6.23 -13.66 4.59
N GLU A 57 6.74 -13.86 5.81
CA GLU A 57 8.16 -13.96 6.11
C GLU A 57 8.81 -15.15 5.41
N LEU A 58 8.18 -16.33 5.49
CA LEU A 58 8.70 -17.54 4.89
C LEU A 58 8.76 -17.43 3.36
N ALA A 59 7.77 -16.78 2.74
CA ALA A 59 7.78 -16.47 1.30
C ALA A 59 8.90 -15.47 0.94
N ALA A 60 9.11 -14.44 1.75
CA ALA A 60 10.18 -13.45 1.55
C ALA A 60 11.57 -14.09 1.64
N GLN A 61 11.79 -14.99 2.62
CA GLN A 61 13.04 -15.75 2.74
C GLN A 61 13.33 -16.65 1.54
N GLN A 62 12.29 -17.08 0.82
CA GLN A 62 12.40 -17.85 -0.42
C GLN A 62 12.59 -16.98 -1.66
N ASN A 63 12.77 -15.67 -1.49
CA ASN A 63 12.82 -14.69 -2.56
C ASN A 63 11.54 -14.67 -3.42
N ASN A 64 10.41 -15.15 -2.87
CA ASN A 64 9.10 -15.08 -3.50
C ASN A 64 8.36 -13.82 -3.02
N ILE A 65 8.85 -12.68 -3.48
CA ILE A 65 8.39 -11.34 -3.06
C ILE A 65 6.90 -11.13 -3.40
N SER A 66 6.42 -11.68 -4.52
CA SER A 66 5.01 -11.59 -4.91
C SER A 66 4.10 -12.28 -3.89
N LEU A 67 4.42 -13.51 -3.49
CA LEU A 67 3.63 -14.24 -2.51
C LEU A 67 3.71 -13.59 -1.11
N ALA A 68 4.89 -13.10 -0.72
CA ALA A 68 5.04 -12.35 0.52
C ALA A 68 4.13 -11.12 0.55
N THR A 69 4.11 -10.34 -0.54
CA THR A 69 3.27 -9.14 -0.70
C THR A 69 1.78 -9.46 -0.58
N GLU A 70 1.33 -10.62 -1.06
CA GLU A 70 -0.05 -11.10 -0.92
C GLU A 70 -0.42 -11.32 0.55
N TYR A 71 0.42 -12.03 1.30
CA TYR A 71 0.21 -12.26 2.74
C TYR A 71 0.20 -10.97 3.56
N TRP A 72 1.16 -10.07 3.31
CA TRP A 72 1.16 -8.74 3.95
C TRP A 72 -0.09 -7.93 3.62
N SER A 73 -0.57 -7.98 2.38
CA SER A 73 -1.82 -7.34 1.96
C SER A 73 -3.04 -7.86 2.72
N ARG A 74 -3.11 -9.17 2.98
CA ARG A 74 -4.17 -9.79 3.78
C ARG A 74 -4.16 -9.29 5.22
N ILE A 75 -2.99 -9.17 5.86
CA ILE A 75 -2.90 -8.59 7.21
C ILE A 75 -3.40 -7.15 7.23
N VAL A 76 -3.01 -6.32 6.25
CA VAL A 76 -3.49 -4.94 6.18
C VAL A 76 -5.01 -4.88 6.00
N SER A 77 -5.60 -5.83 5.27
CA SER A 77 -7.05 -5.91 5.08
C SER A 77 -7.85 -6.23 6.36
N LEU A 78 -7.20 -6.81 7.39
CA LEU A 78 -7.79 -6.98 8.72
C LEU A 78 -7.98 -5.64 9.44
N GLY A 79 -7.25 -4.61 9.01
CA GLY A 79 -7.33 -3.25 9.54
C GLY A 79 -6.61 -3.05 10.88
N PRO A 80 -6.75 -1.86 11.49
CA PRO A 80 -6.01 -1.48 12.69
C PRO A 80 -6.25 -2.36 13.93
N SER A 81 -7.33 -3.15 13.97
CA SER A 81 -7.63 -4.10 15.04
C SER A 81 -6.61 -5.24 15.12
N ALA A 82 -5.87 -5.52 14.04
CA ALA A 82 -4.73 -6.45 14.05
C ALA A 82 -3.49 -5.87 14.78
N GLY A 83 -3.54 -4.63 15.26
CA GLY A 83 -2.52 -4.06 16.14
C GLY A 83 -1.14 -4.00 15.49
N ALA A 84 -0.13 -4.59 16.14
CA ALA A 84 1.26 -4.54 15.67
C ALA A 84 1.47 -5.22 14.31
N PHE A 85 0.70 -6.26 13.99
CA PHE A 85 0.75 -6.95 12.69
C PHE A 85 0.38 -5.99 11.55
N TYR A 86 -0.65 -5.16 11.74
CA TYR A 86 -1.07 -4.16 10.76
C TYR A 86 0.06 -3.17 10.44
N GLN A 87 0.78 -2.69 11.46
CA GLN A 87 1.89 -1.74 11.26
C GLN A 87 3.08 -2.38 10.54
N ARG A 88 3.46 -3.61 10.90
CA ARG A 88 4.55 -4.33 10.22
C ARG A 88 4.22 -4.62 8.76
N ALA A 89 3.01 -5.13 8.50
CA ALA A 89 2.55 -5.41 7.14
C ALA A 89 2.55 -4.16 6.26
N ARG A 90 2.12 -3.01 6.79
CA ARG A 90 2.22 -1.72 6.07
C ARG A 90 3.65 -1.37 5.70
N ASN A 91 4.60 -1.50 6.63
CA ASN A 91 6.00 -1.20 6.36
C ASN A 91 6.56 -2.11 5.25
N HIS A 92 6.28 -3.41 5.30
CA HIS A 92 6.69 -4.34 4.25
C HIS A 92 6.13 -3.98 2.88
N LEU A 93 4.85 -3.58 2.79
CA LEU A 93 4.25 -3.15 1.53
C LEU A 93 4.85 -1.84 1.00
N GLU A 94 5.16 -0.89 1.89
CA GLU A 94 5.85 0.35 1.51
C GLU A 94 7.28 0.09 1.00
N GLU A 95 7.99 -0.85 1.60
CA GLU A 95 9.32 -1.28 1.16
C GLU A 95 9.26 -2.01 -0.18
N ALA A 96 8.32 -2.94 -0.34
CA ALA A 96 8.11 -3.67 -1.59
C ALA A 96 7.82 -2.69 -2.75
N ALA A 97 6.92 -1.72 -2.53
CA ALA A 97 6.59 -0.69 -3.51
C ALA A 97 7.79 0.20 -3.89
N ARG A 98 8.74 0.42 -2.97
CA ARG A 98 10.01 1.11 -3.29
C ARG A 98 10.97 0.22 -4.06
N SER A 99 11.03 -1.06 -3.73
CA SER A 99 11.97 -2.02 -4.33
C SER A 99 11.60 -2.43 -5.76
N GLU A 100 10.32 -2.43 -6.13
CA GLU A 100 9.87 -2.60 -7.52
C GLU A 100 10.45 -1.51 -8.45
N GLY A 101 10.96 -0.40 -7.89
CA GLY A 101 11.68 0.65 -8.60
C GLY A 101 13.21 0.51 -8.64
N THR A 102 13.80 -0.50 -8.00
CA THR A 102 15.27 -0.63 -7.86
C THR A 102 15.76 -2.06 -8.09
N ASP A 103 16.10 -2.40 -9.33
CA ASP A 103 16.83 -3.62 -9.66
C ASP A 103 18.21 -3.29 -10.27
N SER A 104 19.26 -3.96 -9.77
CA SER A 104 20.70 -4.05 -10.14
C SER A 104 21.40 -2.84 -10.77
N SER A 105 22.62 -2.47 -10.37
CA SER A 105 23.27 -1.17 -10.72
C SER A 105 23.35 -0.80 -12.22
N GLU A 106 23.26 -1.76 -13.14
CA GLU A 106 23.17 -1.52 -14.59
C GLU A 106 21.72 -1.39 -15.10
N THR A 107 20.79 -2.20 -14.59
CA THR A 107 19.34 -2.04 -14.81
C THR A 107 18.79 -0.82 -14.10
N ALA A 108 19.30 -0.43 -12.93
CA ALA A 108 18.96 0.78 -12.18
C ALA A 108 19.38 2.05 -12.94
N PHE A 109 20.50 2.01 -13.67
CA PHE A 109 20.90 3.11 -14.55
C PHE A 109 19.96 3.20 -15.76
N ARG A 110 19.59 2.06 -16.37
CA ARG A 110 18.63 2.01 -17.48
C ARG A 110 17.18 2.31 -17.04
N HIS A 111 16.80 1.95 -15.83
CA HIS A 111 15.52 2.25 -15.21
C HIS A 111 15.44 3.72 -14.85
N ARG A 112 16.46 4.30 -14.20
CA ARG A 112 16.48 5.75 -13.87
C ARG A 112 16.48 6.64 -15.13
N ALA A 113 17.09 6.17 -16.23
CA ALA A 113 16.95 6.82 -17.54
C ALA A 113 15.52 6.78 -18.11
N LYS A 114 14.68 5.81 -17.68
CA LYS A 114 13.27 5.65 -18.07
C LYS A 114 12.27 6.18 -17.03
N THR A 115 12.69 6.30 -15.77
CA THR A 115 11.92 6.85 -14.65
C THR A 115 12.58 8.12 -14.07
N PRO A 116 12.74 9.19 -14.87
CA PRO A 116 13.45 10.38 -14.43
C PRO A 116 12.70 11.21 -13.39
N LEU A 117 11.47 10.86 -12.99
CA LEU A 117 10.71 11.57 -11.95
C LEU A 117 10.50 10.69 -10.72
N GLN A 118 10.59 11.29 -9.53
CA GLN A 118 10.40 10.58 -8.26
C GLN A 118 9.63 11.42 -7.25
N LEU A 119 8.80 10.78 -6.43
CA LEU A 119 8.13 11.38 -5.30
C LEU A 119 9.08 11.41 -4.10
N VAL A 120 9.54 12.60 -3.75
CA VAL A 120 10.44 12.81 -2.61
C VAL A 120 9.71 13.18 -1.32
N GLY A 121 8.40 13.46 -1.41
CA GLY A 121 7.59 13.77 -0.24
C GLY A 121 6.12 14.03 -0.56
N THR A 122 5.28 13.85 0.44
CA THR A 122 3.84 14.14 0.37
C THR A 122 3.41 14.83 1.64
N GLU A 123 2.76 15.98 1.51
CA GLU A 123 2.19 16.71 2.63
C GLU A 123 0.66 16.80 2.43
N ARG A 124 -0.10 16.66 3.52
CA ARG A 124 -1.56 16.83 3.53
C ARG A 124 -1.94 17.86 4.58
N THR A 125 -2.69 18.87 4.18
CA THR A 125 -3.23 19.90 5.07
C THR A 125 -4.73 20.05 4.87
N SER A 126 -5.46 20.32 5.95
CA SER A 126 -6.87 20.72 5.83
C SER A 126 -6.96 22.15 5.29
N GLY A 127 -7.81 22.37 4.30
CA GLY A 127 -8.19 23.71 3.84
C GLY A 127 -9.27 24.31 4.74
N ASN A 128 -9.47 25.62 4.63
CA ASN A 128 -10.65 26.27 5.19
C ASN A 128 -11.84 25.97 4.27
N GLY A 129 -12.36 24.74 4.35
CA GLY A 129 -13.51 24.31 3.58
C GLY A 129 -14.66 25.27 3.81
N GLY A 130 -15.00 26.06 2.80
CA GLY A 130 -16.06 27.09 2.90
C GLY A 130 -17.47 26.57 3.18
N SER A 131 -17.63 25.28 3.46
CA SER A 131 -18.88 24.64 3.88
C SER A 131 -18.75 24.17 5.33
N PRO A 132 -19.69 24.52 6.24
CA PRO A 132 -19.68 24.06 7.63
C PRO A 132 -19.81 22.54 7.77
N PHE A 133 -20.22 21.84 6.70
CA PHE A 133 -20.36 20.38 6.66
C PHE A 133 -19.38 19.72 5.67
N GLY A 134 -18.72 20.51 4.82
CA GLY A 134 -17.83 20.00 3.78
C GLY A 134 -16.41 19.78 4.28
N GLN A 135 -15.63 19.05 3.49
CA GLN A 135 -14.22 18.80 3.77
C GLN A 135 -13.36 19.31 2.61
N GLU A 136 -12.35 20.11 2.92
CA GLU A 136 -11.32 20.51 1.96
C GLU A 136 -9.97 19.99 2.42
N LEU A 137 -9.28 19.28 1.53
CA LEU A 137 -7.94 18.76 1.77
C LEU A 137 -7.02 19.19 0.63
N ILE A 138 -5.82 19.63 1.00
CA ILE A 138 -4.79 20.03 0.07
C ILE A 138 -3.64 19.04 0.21
N PHE A 139 -3.30 18.40 -0.90
CA PHE A 139 -2.16 17.50 -1.02
C PHE A 139 -1.06 18.19 -1.81
N ARG A 140 0.17 18.12 -1.31
CA ARG A 140 1.37 18.62 -1.98
C ARG A 140 2.29 17.43 -2.26
N PHE A 141 2.36 17.03 -3.53
CA PHE A 141 3.26 15.99 -4.01
C PHE A 141 4.55 16.64 -4.46
N ARG A 142 5.65 16.36 -3.75
CA ARG A 142 6.98 16.88 -4.02
C ARG A 142 7.66 15.94 -5.01
N ILE A 143 7.93 16.44 -6.21
CA ILE A 143 8.49 15.67 -7.33
C ILE A 143 9.88 16.20 -7.64
N ALA A 144 10.87 15.33 -7.59
CA ALA A 144 12.22 15.62 -8.06
C ALA A 144 12.47 14.93 -9.41
N ALA A 145 13.32 15.54 -10.23
CA ALA A 145 13.79 14.95 -11.47
C ALA A 145 15.24 14.49 -11.38
N ASP A 146 15.61 13.47 -12.15
CA ASP A 146 17.01 13.14 -12.40
C ASP A 146 17.68 14.37 -13.06
N PRO A 147 18.76 14.92 -12.47
CA PRO A 147 19.43 16.10 -12.99
C PRO A 147 20.04 15.93 -14.39
N ARG A 148 20.23 14.68 -14.85
CA ARG A 148 20.80 14.35 -16.16
C ARG A 148 19.76 14.32 -17.27
N THR A 149 18.47 14.39 -16.92
CA THR A 149 17.38 14.24 -17.88
C THR A 149 16.64 15.56 -18.05
N LYS A 150 16.54 16.02 -19.30
CA LYS A 150 15.69 17.16 -19.64
C LYS A 150 14.23 16.72 -19.65
N ILE A 151 13.45 17.21 -18.69
CA ILE A 151 12.02 16.87 -18.55
C ILE A 151 11.17 17.76 -19.44
N SER A 152 10.28 17.13 -20.22
CA SER A 152 9.25 17.82 -20.98
C SER A 152 7.91 17.76 -20.25
N LEU A 153 7.32 18.93 -19.92
CA LEU A 153 6.06 19.01 -19.16
C LEU A 153 4.90 18.26 -19.84
N GLY A 154 4.79 18.34 -21.16
CA GLY A 154 3.73 17.64 -21.92
C GLY A 154 3.82 16.12 -21.89
N GLN A 155 4.92 15.56 -21.39
CA GLN A 155 5.09 14.12 -21.20
C GLN A 155 4.78 13.68 -19.77
N ILE A 156 4.59 14.62 -18.83
CA ILE A 156 4.18 14.31 -17.46
C ILE A 156 2.67 14.11 -17.45
N SER A 157 2.23 12.97 -16.91
CA SER A 157 0.83 12.77 -16.57
C SER A 157 0.72 12.17 -15.17
N TYR A 158 -0.46 12.29 -14.58
CA TYR A 158 -0.71 11.81 -13.23
C TYR A 158 -2.15 11.32 -13.09
N GLN A 159 -2.35 10.44 -12.13
CA GLN A 159 -3.66 9.97 -11.71
C GLN A 159 -3.75 10.14 -10.20
N PHE A 160 -4.86 10.71 -9.72
CA PHE A 160 -5.16 10.82 -8.30
C PHE A 160 -6.55 10.22 -8.07
N TYR A 161 -6.58 9.08 -7.40
CA TYR A 161 -7.79 8.39 -6.99
C TYR A 161 -8.01 8.67 -5.52
N ALA A 162 -9.15 9.25 -5.16
CA ALA A 162 -9.54 9.47 -3.77
C ALA A 162 -10.70 8.58 -3.39
N TYR A 163 -10.68 8.15 -2.13
CA TYR A 163 -11.66 7.25 -1.55
C TYR A 163 -12.18 7.86 -0.26
N ASP A 164 -13.48 7.71 -0.05
CA ASP A 164 -14.16 8.14 1.15
C ASP A 164 -14.63 6.91 1.93
N GLN A 165 -14.66 7.05 3.24
CA GLN A 165 -15.32 6.11 4.15
C GLN A 165 -16.71 6.67 4.42
N ILE A 166 -17.73 5.82 4.28
CA ILE A 166 -19.12 6.09 4.68
C ILE A 166 -19.51 5.16 5.84
N ASP A 167 -20.82 5.02 6.08
CA ASP A 167 -21.39 4.15 7.12
C ASP A 167 -20.74 2.76 7.19
N ALA A 168 -20.69 2.21 8.42
CA ALA A 168 -20.15 0.88 8.72
C ALA A 168 -18.71 0.63 8.22
N GLY A 169 -17.93 1.68 7.91
CA GLY A 169 -16.55 1.54 7.45
C GLY A 169 -16.41 1.20 5.97
N ILE A 170 -17.50 1.30 5.19
CA ILE A 170 -17.47 1.00 3.76
C ILE A 170 -16.64 2.07 3.04
N ILE A 171 -15.66 1.62 2.26
CA ILE A 171 -14.77 2.49 1.48
C ILE A 171 -15.24 2.55 0.02
N VAL A 172 -15.56 3.74 -0.47
CA VAL A 172 -16.09 4.00 -1.80
C VAL A 172 -15.25 5.03 -2.56
N PRO A 173 -15.25 5.04 -3.91
CA PRO A 173 -14.69 6.16 -4.67
C PRO A 173 -15.34 7.47 -4.28
N THR A 174 -14.55 8.54 -4.17
CA THR A 174 -15.08 9.84 -3.76
C THR A 174 -16.00 10.46 -4.83
N ASN A 175 -16.99 11.24 -4.38
CA ASN A 175 -17.77 12.16 -5.21
C ASN A 175 -17.27 13.61 -5.09
N ALA A 176 -16.16 13.86 -4.39
CA ALA A 176 -15.57 15.17 -4.22
C ALA A 176 -15.08 15.77 -5.53
N ARG A 177 -15.08 17.10 -5.60
CA ARG A 177 -14.43 17.82 -6.68
C ARG A 177 -12.93 17.82 -6.45
N MET A 178 -12.17 17.52 -7.50
CA MET A 178 -10.72 17.57 -7.47
C MET A 178 -10.21 18.62 -8.44
N THR A 179 -9.26 19.43 -8.00
CA THR A 179 -8.47 20.31 -8.87
C THR A 179 -7.00 19.98 -8.67
N VAL A 180 -6.24 20.06 -9.75
CA VAL A 180 -4.84 19.64 -9.77
C VAL A 180 -4.03 20.57 -10.64
N GLY A 181 -2.84 20.91 -10.18
CA GLY A 181 -1.92 21.77 -10.91
C GLY A 181 -0.59 21.89 -10.19
N PHE A 182 0.46 22.21 -10.95
CA PHE A 182 1.72 22.61 -10.34
C PHE A 182 1.55 23.96 -9.66
N GLU A 183 2.18 24.13 -8.49
CA GLU A 183 2.20 25.44 -7.82
C GLU A 183 3.02 26.47 -8.60
N SER A 184 4.09 26.00 -9.26
CA SER A 184 4.88 26.79 -10.18
C SER A 184 4.11 26.94 -11.51
N ALA A 185 3.86 28.18 -11.93
CA ALA A 185 3.26 28.46 -13.25
C ALA A 185 4.12 27.94 -14.42
N PHE A 186 5.43 27.84 -14.20
CA PHE A 186 6.41 27.28 -15.14
C PHE A 186 7.32 26.31 -14.39
N PRO A 187 6.89 25.06 -14.16
CA PRO A 187 7.69 24.10 -13.42
C PRO A 187 9.03 23.87 -14.12
N ARG A 188 10.12 23.98 -13.36
CA ARG A 188 11.48 23.82 -13.84
C ARG A 188 12.05 22.54 -13.26
N TRP A 189 12.85 21.85 -14.05
CA TRP A 189 13.43 20.57 -13.65
C TRP A 189 14.95 20.68 -13.75
N GLY A 190 15.65 20.29 -12.70
CA GLY A 190 17.10 20.43 -12.61
C GLY A 190 17.66 19.94 -11.29
N ALA A 191 18.99 19.95 -11.16
CA ALA A 191 19.67 19.51 -9.95
C ALA A 191 19.19 20.28 -8.71
N ASN A 192 18.83 19.53 -7.67
CA ASN A 192 18.36 20.03 -6.38
C ASN A 192 17.06 20.86 -6.43
N HIS A 193 16.31 20.77 -7.54
CA HIS A 193 15.01 21.43 -7.65
C HIS A 193 13.87 20.43 -7.47
N VAL A 194 12.87 20.83 -6.68
CA VAL A 194 11.68 20.03 -6.40
C VAL A 194 10.47 20.83 -6.85
N GLU A 195 9.67 20.24 -7.73
CA GLU A 195 8.39 20.79 -8.12
C GLU A 195 7.27 20.24 -7.24
N VAL A 196 6.26 21.07 -6.98
CA VAL A 196 5.12 20.70 -6.14
C VAL A 196 3.89 20.61 -7.01
N LEU A 197 3.34 19.40 -7.15
CA LEU A 197 2.01 19.20 -7.70
C LEU A 197 1.01 19.29 -6.55
N ARG A 198 0.11 20.27 -6.63
CA ARG A 198 -0.97 20.47 -5.69
C ARG A 198 -2.22 19.76 -6.19
N VAL A 199 -2.85 18.98 -5.32
CA VAL A 199 -4.20 18.45 -5.52
C VAL A 199 -5.09 19.02 -4.43
N THR A 200 -6.17 19.70 -4.80
CA THR A 200 -7.21 20.15 -3.86
C THR A 200 -8.43 19.26 -4.01
N TYR A 201 -8.73 18.52 -2.95
CA TYR A 201 -9.94 17.73 -2.76
C TYR A 201 -10.98 18.59 -2.05
N ARG A 202 -12.21 18.61 -2.56
CA ARG A 202 -13.31 19.37 -1.96
C ARG A 202 -14.61 18.58 -1.99
N LEU A 203 -15.03 18.11 -0.82
CA LEU A 203 -16.29 17.41 -0.58
C LEU A 203 -17.35 18.43 -0.13
N ASP A 204 -18.21 18.85 -1.07
CA ASP A 204 -19.21 19.90 -0.81
C ASP A 204 -20.49 19.34 -0.16
N HIS A 205 -20.91 18.14 -0.55
CA HIS A 205 -22.18 17.52 -0.16
C HIS A 205 -21.92 16.09 0.35
N PRO A 206 -21.39 15.92 1.58
CA PRO A 206 -21.19 14.60 2.14
C PRO A 206 -22.53 13.91 2.40
N VAL A 207 -22.60 12.61 2.10
CA VAL A 207 -23.64 11.74 2.67
C VAL A 207 -23.36 11.54 4.18
N PRO A 208 -24.32 11.05 4.99
CA PRO A 208 -24.08 10.81 6.40
C PRO A 208 -22.80 10.02 6.66
N HIS A 209 -22.01 10.51 7.63
CA HIS A 209 -20.71 9.96 8.03
C HIS A 209 -19.64 9.83 6.93
N GLN A 210 -19.87 10.42 5.74
CA GLN A 210 -18.87 10.46 4.69
C GLN A 210 -17.68 11.33 5.09
N ARG A 211 -16.48 10.75 5.02
CA ARG A 211 -15.23 11.45 5.26
C ARG A 211 -14.15 10.90 4.34
N PHE A 212 -13.16 11.73 4.01
CA PHE A 212 -11.99 11.28 3.29
C PHE A 212 -11.32 10.10 4.02
N TYR A 213 -11.12 8.99 3.31
CA TYR A 213 -10.42 7.80 3.81
C TYR A 213 -8.95 7.83 3.39
N GLY A 214 -8.70 8.01 2.10
CA GLY A 214 -7.35 7.91 1.56
C GLY A 214 -7.27 8.14 0.06
N TYR A 215 -6.07 8.00 -0.48
CA TYR A 215 -5.80 8.22 -1.90
C TYR A 215 -4.80 7.22 -2.48
N VAL A 216 -4.80 7.12 -3.81
CA VAL A 216 -3.70 6.60 -4.61
C VAL A 216 -3.28 7.65 -5.62
N PHE A 217 -2.00 8.01 -5.61
CA PHE A 217 -1.38 8.90 -6.56
C PHE A 217 -0.39 8.13 -7.43
N ARG A 218 -0.46 8.34 -8.75
CA ARG A 218 0.42 7.71 -9.73
C ARG A 218 1.01 8.80 -10.61
N LEU A 219 2.32 8.78 -10.75
CA LEU A 219 3.09 9.70 -11.58
C LEU A 219 3.60 8.98 -12.80
N PHE A 220 3.41 9.56 -13.98
CA PHE A 220 3.87 9.00 -15.24
C PHE A 220 4.72 10.01 -16.00
N TYR A 221 5.67 9.49 -16.78
CA TYR A 221 6.46 10.25 -17.74
C TYR A 221 6.54 9.48 -19.04
N SER A 222 6.15 10.12 -20.15
CA SER A 222 6.06 9.47 -21.47
C SER A 222 5.21 8.18 -21.44
N GLY A 223 4.16 8.18 -20.63
CA GLY A 223 3.27 7.02 -20.44
C GLY A 223 3.80 5.91 -19.53
N LEU A 224 5.05 5.99 -19.07
CA LEU A 224 5.65 5.02 -18.16
C LEU A 224 5.43 5.44 -16.71
N LEU A 225 4.99 4.50 -15.86
CA LEU A 225 4.87 4.74 -14.42
C LEU A 225 6.25 5.07 -13.84
N GLN A 226 6.33 6.21 -13.18
CA GLN A 226 7.55 6.75 -12.57
C GLN A 226 7.59 6.40 -11.09
N ASP A 227 6.46 6.66 -10.42
CA ASP A 227 6.29 6.49 -9.00
C ASP A 227 4.79 6.34 -8.67
N GLN A 228 4.50 5.66 -7.57
CA GLN A 228 3.14 5.42 -7.10
C GLN A 228 3.14 5.42 -5.56
N ARG A 229 2.16 6.13 -4.99
CA ARG A 229 1.96 6.19 -3.54
C ARG A 229 0.49 6.03 -3.22
N ALA A 230 0.20 5.34 -2.13
CA ALA A 230 -1.12 5.31 -1.54
C ALA A 230 -1.02 5.59 -0.05
N ASP A 231 -2.04 6.24 0.48
CA ASP A 231 -2.23 6.39 1.92
C ASP A 231 -3.73 6.25 2.22
N PRO A 232 -4.16 5.16 2.87
CA PRO A 232 -3.33 4.04 3.33
C PRO A 232 -2.92 3.08 2.17
N PRO A 233 -1.85 2.29 2.31
CA PRO A 233 -1.23 1.53 1.20
C PRO A 233 -2.13 0.46 0.57
N GLU A 234 -3.10 -0.10 1.31
CA GLU A 234 -4.07 -1.08 0.79
C GLU A 234 -4.91 -0.56 -0.38
N LEU A 235 -5.01 0.76 -0.56
CA LEU A 235 -5.73 1.34 -1.68
C LEU A 235 -5.07 1.04 -3.03
N LEU A 236 -3.80 0.62 -3.06
CA LEU A 236 -3.14 0.14 -4.28
C LEU A 236 -3.88 -1.03 -4.93
N LEU A 237 -4.58 -1.86 -4.13
CA LEU A 237 -5.37 -2.99 -4.59
C LEU A 237 -6.74 -2.59 -5.14
N ARG A 238 -7.15 -1.34 -4.94
CA ARG A 238 -8.47 -0.81 -5.30
C ARG A 238 -8.45 0.12 -6.50
N LEU A 239 -7.35 0.11 -7.26
CA LEU A 239 -7.26 0.87 -8.50
C LEU A 239 -8.39 0.44 -9.45
N PRO A 240 -9.13 1.39 -10.05
CA PRO A 240 -10.14 1.04 -11.03
C PRO A 240 -9.48 0.28 -12.18
N SER A 241 -9.98 -0.91 -12.50
CA SER A 241 -9.49 -1.67 -13.63
C SER A 241 -9.63 -0.83 -14.90
N SER A 242 -8.56 -0.72 -15.69
CA SER A 242 -8.65 -0.15 -17.03
C SER A 242 -9.43 -1.11 -17.94
N LYS A 243 -10.74 -1.22 -17.74
CA LYS A 243 -11.61 -1.79 -18.77
C LYS A 243 -11.67 -0.75 -19.89
N GLY A 244 -11.13 -1.16 -21.03
CA GLY A 244 -10.83 -0.31 -22.16
C GLY A 244 -12.02 0.46 -22.72
N LYS A 245 -11.67 1.56 -23.39
CA LYS A 245 -12.29 1.95 -24.64
C LYS A 245 -11.18 2.04 -25.68
#